data_AF-A0A1C4ZX52-F1
#
_entry.id   AF-A0A1C4ZX52-F1
#
_cell.length_a   1.000
_cell.length_b   1.000
_cell.length_c   1.000
_cell.angle_alpha   90.00
_cell.angle_beta   90.00
_cell.angle_gamma   90.00
#
_symmetry.space_group_name_H-M   'P 1'
#
loop_
_entity.id
_entity.type
_entity.pdbx_description
1 polymer ?
#
loop_
_entity_poly.entity_id
_entity_poly.type
_entity_poly.pdbx_seq_one_letter_code
_entity_poly.pdbx_strand_id
1 'polypeptide(L)'
;MIVIMDTGTVAADAAGTWQLGDLTVNRMGLGAMRLTGAAQGRPGDRGRAVGVLRRAVELGVNHIDTAAFYFSALRSANELINTALAPYPEDLVIATKVGPGKDPSGEWLPLARPEQLRGQVEENLRQLGRDHLDLVYLRQAGLESVAEHFGALAELREAGLIRHLGISNVRPHHLPQAQAVAPVVSVQNAYGLGFRPGHDQFVRDCAAQGVAYVPFFSLATTGREAGVGGAEHAEVRAVAAAHGVSAVQVRLAWTLRRGPNVLAIPGTGDPDHLVANVAAASLRLTDEDLARLEVAHRRGE
;
A
#
# COMPACT_ATOMS: atom_id res chain seq x y z
N MET A 1 36.74 -2.42 -9.97
CA MET A 1 36.12 -2.16 -11.30
C MET A 1 34.62 -2.22 -11.08
N ILE A 2 33.99 -1.05 -10.93
CA ILE A 2 32.55 -0.93 -10.69
C ILE A 2 31.88 -1.32 -12.01
N VAL A 3 31.20 -2.47 -12.01
CA VAL A 3 30.33 -2.84 -13.13
C VAL A 3 29.16 -1.89 -13.06
N ILE A 4 29.17 -0.88 -13.94
CA ILE A 4 28.00 -0.06 -14.22
C ILE A 4 27.02 -1.01 -14.91
N MET A 5 26.08 -1.56 -14.15
CA MET A 5 24.92 -2.22 -14.72
C MET A 5 24.19 -1.18 -15.56
N ASP A 6 23.86 -1.56 -16.79
CA ASP A 6 22.99 -0.82 -17.70
C ASP A 6 21.80 -0.28 -16.90
N THR A 7 21.70 1.05 -16.77
CA THR A 7 20.59 1.71 -16.11
C THR A 7 19.39 1.66 -17.05
N GLY A 8 18.85 0.46 -17.24
CA GLY A 8 17.47 0.31 -17.68
C GLY A 8 16.63 1.21 -16.80
N THR A 9 15.89 2.12 -17.41
CA THR A 9 15.18 3.20 -16.75
C THR A 9 14.40 2.63 -15.56
N VAL A 10 14.74 3.03 -14.33
CA VAL A 10 14.00 2.61 -13.14
C VAL A 10 12.60 3.18 -13.27
N ALA A 11 11.63 2.32 -13.55
CA ALA A 11 10.27 2.73 -13.87
C ALA A 11 9.27 1.77 -13.23
N ALA A 12 8.25 2.34 -12.59
CA ALA A 12 7.20 1.60 -11.90
C ALA A 12 6.32 0.77 -12.85
N ASP A 13 6.23 1.18 -14.12
CA ASP A 13 5.47 0.51 -15.19
C ASP A 13 6.04 -0.87 -15.58
N ALA A 14 7.31 -1.14 -15.25
CA ALA A 14 7.95 -2.43 -15.48
C ALA A 14 7.28 -3.60 -14.71
N ALA A 15 6.50 -3.27 -13.67
CA ALA A 15 5.67 -4.22 -12.93
C ALA A 15 4.37 -4.57 -13.68
N GLY A 16 4.04 -3.87 -14.77
CA GLY A 16 2.74 -3.91 -15.44
C GLY A 16 1.69 -3.03 -14.76
N THR A 17 0.50 -3.00 -15.33
CA THR A 17 -0.63 -2.19 -14.87
C THR A 17 -1.80 -3.03 -14.38
N TRP A 18 -2.74 -2.37 -13.69
CA TRP A 18 -4.01 -2.95 -13.25
C TRP A 18 -5.14 -1.90 -13.33
N GLN A 19 -6.37 -2.36 -13.58
CA GLN A 19 -7.57 -1.52 -13.52
C GLN A 19 -8.14 -1.49 -12.10
N LEU A 20 -7.94 -0.38 -11.40
CA LEU A 20 -8.51 -0.09 -10.10
C LEU A 20 -9.87 0.60 -10.28
N GLY A 21 -10.90 -0.20 -10.56
CA GLY A 21 -12.16 0.32 -11.09
C GLY A 21 -11.97 0.81 -12.52
N ASP A 22 -12.18 2.10 -12.75
CA ASP A 22 -11.92 2.77 -14.03
C ASP A 22 -10.55 3.47 -14.10
N LEU A 23 -9.74 3.38 -13.04
CA LEU A 23 -8.42 4.01 -12.96
C LEU A 23 -7.31 3.02 -13.34
N THR A 24 -6.39 3.42 -14.21
CA THR A 24 -5.23 2.58 -14.58
C THR A 24 -4.05 2.90 -13.66
N VAL A 25 -3.56 1.91 -12.92
CA VAL A 25 -2.41 2.09 -12.02
C VAL A 25 -1.26 1.16 -12.39
N ASN A 26 -0.03 1.67 -12.31
CA ASN A 26 1.16 0.83 -12.30
C ASN A 26 1.15 -0.02 -11.03
N ARG A 27 1.59 -1.28 -11.11
CA ARG A 27 1.51 -2.23 -9.98
C ARG A 27 2.53 -1.94 -8.86
N MET A 28 3.44 -0.99 -9.08
CA MET A 28 4.34 -0.44 -8.06
C MET A 28 3.86 0.96 -7.66
N GLY A 29 3.48 1.11 -6.38
CA GLY A 29 2.99 2.33 -5.77
C GLY A 29 3.87 2.83 -4.62
N LEU A 30 3.36 3.79 -3.84
CA LEU A 30 4.03 4.34 -2.67
C LEU A 30 3.12 4.33 -1.44
N GLY A 31 3.61 3.78 -0.33
CA GLY A 31 2.97 3.92 0.98
C GLY A 31 3.46 5.16 1.73
N ALA A 32 2.59 6.12 2.02
CA ALA A 32 2.95 7.43 2.57
C ALA A 32 3.19 7.44 4.09
N MET A 33 2.89 6.35 4.81
CA MET A 33 3.00 6.29 6.28
C MET A 33 4.39 6.67 6.80
N ARG A 34 5.46 6.32 6.09
CA ARG A 34 6.86 6.60 6.50
C ARG A 34 7.31 8.04 6.26
N LEU A 35 6.54 8.84 5.52
CA LEU A 35 6.87 10.22 5.22
C LEU A 35 6.71 11.15 6.43
N THR A 36 5.90 10.74 7.41
CA THR A 36 5.61 11.54 8.61
C THR A 36 6.69 11.42 9.68
N GLY A 37 7.55 10.40 9.59
CA GLY A 37 8.65 10.13 10.54
C GLY A 37 8.97 8.64 10.69
N ALA A 38 10.00 8.34 11.49
CA ALA A 38 10.30 6.97 11.90
C ALA A 38 9.22 6.42 12.84
N ALA A 39 9.16 5.10 13.01
CA ALA A 39 8.21 4.43 13.92
C ALA A 39 8.27 4.96 15.37
N GLN A 40 9.36 5.62 15.78
CA GLN A 40 9.55 6.21 17.11
C GLN A 40 9.16 7.71 17.22
N GLY A 41 8.31 8.23 16.33
CA GLY A 41 7.62 9.50 16.56
C GLY A 41 8.41 10.79 16.29
N ARG A 42 9.71 10.72 15.95
CA ARG A 42 10.45 11.90 15.49
C ARG A 42 10.05 12.26 14.05
N PRO A 43 9.54 13.47 13.79
CA PRO A 43 9.21 13.91 12.44
C PRO A 43 10.45 13.88 11.54
N GLY A 44 10.30 13.31 10.34
CA GLY A 44 11.33 13.37 9.31
C GLY A 44 11.53 14.80 8.77
N ASP A 45 12.56 14.99 7.94
CA ASP A 45 12.76 16.24 7.21
C ASP A 45 11.65 16.46 6.17
N ARG A 46 11.05 17.65 6.16
CA ARG A 46 9.93 17.99 5.27
C ARG A 46 10.38 18.03 3.80
N GLY A 47 11.52 18.66 3.53
CA GLY A 47 12.04 18.80 2.17
C GLY A 47 12.33 17.45 1.53
N ARG A 48 12.92 16.53 2.31
CA ARG A 48 13.16 15.14 1.93
C ARG A 48 11.87 14.39 1.64
N ALA A 49 10.84 14.50 2.48
CA ALA A 49 9.55 13.84 2.25
C ALA A 49 8.86 14.34 0.97
N VAL A 50 8.88 15.66 0.74
CA VAL A 50 8.38 16.28 -0.50
C VAL A 50 9.19 15.80 -1.71
N GLY A 51 10.52 15.73 -1.59
CA GLY A 51 11.40 15.21 -2.64
C GLY A 51 11.11 13.75 -2.99
N VAL A 52 10.87 12.89 -1.99
CA VAL A 52 10.48 11.48 -2.20
C VAL A 52 9.15 11.39 -2.97
N LEU A 53 8.14 12.19 -2.61
CA LEU A 53 6.85 12.18 -3.31
C LEU A 53 6.98 12.58 -4.78
N ARG A 54 7.70 13.66 -5.07
CA ARG A 54 7.96 14.11 -6.45
C ARG A 54 8.74 13.06 -7.23
N ARG A 55 9.81 12.54 -6.62
CA ARG A 55 10.63 11.51 -7.24
C ARG A 55 9.85 10.23 -7.53
N ALA A 56 8.89 9.85 -6.69
CA ALA A 56 8.06 8.68 -6.94
C ALA A 56 7.26 8.84 -8.24
N VAL A 57 6.62 10.00 -8.44
CA VAL A 57 5.88 10.32 -9.67
C VAL A 57 6.82 10.36 -10.88
N GLU A 58 8.00 10.96 -10.76
CA GLU A 58 9.03 10.95 -11.84
C GLU A 58 9.48 9.53 -12.23
N LEU A 59 9.47 8.59 -11.28
CA LEU A 59 9.78 7.18 -11.50
C LEU A 59 8.56 6.38 -12.02
N GLY A 60 7.46 7.04 -12.35
CA GLY A 60 6.25 6.44 -12.90
C GLY A 60 5.27 5.91 -11.85
N VAL A 61 5.48 6.16 -10.54
CA VAL A 61 4.46 5.82 -9.54
C VAL A 61 3.24 6.71 -9.75
N ASN A 62 2.10 6.10 -10.05
CA ASN A 62 0.83 6.80 -10.27
C ASN A 62 -0.27 6.40 -9.27
N HIS A 63 0.08 5.71 -8.19
CA HIS A 63 -0.83 5.54 -7.06
C HIS A 63 -0.11 5.64 -5.70
N ILE A 64 -0.70 6.42 -4.80
CA ILE A 64 -0.15 6.68 -3.45
C ILE A 64 -1.19 6.29 -2.40
N ASP A 65 -0.78 5.43 -1.48
CA ASP A 65 -1.56 5.01 -0.32
C ASP A 65 -1.27 5.92 0.88
N THR A 66 -2.33 6.45 1.50
CA THR A 66 -2.25 7.35 2.65
C THR A 66 -3.42 7.14 3.62
N ALA A 67 -3.50 7.95 4.68
CA ALA A 67 -4.63 8.06 5.60
C ALA A 67 -4.52 9.37 6.40
N ALA A 68 -5.63 10.00 6.76
CA ALA A 68 -5.63 11.17 7.64
C ALA A 68 -5.00 10.90 9.02
N PHE A 69 -5.11 9.66 9.51
CA PHE A 69 -4.46 9.23 10.77
C PHE A 69 -2.95 8.89 10.60
N TYR A 70 -2.37 9.09 9.42
CA TYR A 70 -0.92 9.08 9.25
C TYR A 70 -0.38 10.48 9.52
N PHE A 71 0.04 10.73 10.76
CA PHE A 71 0.66 11.98 11.14
C PHE A 71 1.74 11.77 12.21
N SER A 72 2.57 12.80 12.37
CA SER A 72 3.41 13.03 13.54
C SER A 72 3.04 14.38 14.15
N ALA A 73 3.69 14.76 15.25
CA ALA A 73 3.40 16.01 15.95
C ALA A 73 3.49 17.28 15.08
N LEU A 74 4.17 17.23 13.93
CA LEU A 74 4.42 18.39 13.08
C LEU A 74 3.72 18.35 11.72
N ARG A 75 3.19 17.20 11.28
CA ARG A 75 2.73 17.02 9.88
C ARG A 75 1.88 15.77 9.71
N SER A 76 0.99 15.79 8.71
CA SER A 76 0.30 14.59 8.23
C SER A 76 0.83 14.16 6.85
N ALA A 77 0.63 12.89 6.50
CA ALA A 77 1.01 12.38 5.18
C ALA A 77 0.22 13.06 4.06
N ASN A 78 -1.09 13.30 4.28
CA ASN A 78 -1.96 13.98 3.32
C ASN A 78 -1.48 15.41 3.04
N GLU A 79 -1.07 16.15 4.07
CA GLU A 79 -0.53 17.50 3.94
C GLU A 79 0.77 17.54 3.13
N LEU A 80 1.65 16.55 3.33
CA LEU A 80 2.87 16.40 2.55
C LEU A 80 2.57 16.05 1.08
N ILE A 81 1.62 15.15 0.83
CA ILE A 81 1.15 14.78 -0.51
C ILE A 81 0.61 16.01 -1.25
N ASN A 82 -0.26 16.79 -0.62
CA ASN A 82 -0.80 18.02 -1.16
C ASN A 82 0.31 19.02 -1.48
N THR A 83 1.18 19.33 -0.52
CA THR A 83 2.32 20.25 -0.72
C THR A 83 3.22 19.83 -1.89
N ALA A 84 3.46 18.54 -2.04
CA ALA A 84 4.41 18.04 -3.02
C ALA A 84 3.83 18.03 -4.45
N LEU A 85 2.54 17.69 -4.57
CA LEU A 85 1.94 17.24 -5.82
C LEU A 85 0.75 18.08 -6.28
N ALA A 86 0.25 19.07 -5.54
CA ALA A 86 -0.79 19.97 -6.03
C ALA A 86 -0.23 21.03 -7.01
N PRO A 87 -0.91 21.35 -8.13
CA PRO A 87 -2.05 20.61 -8.69
C PRO A 87 -1.64 19.20 -9.14
N TYR A 88 -2.48 18.22 -8.80
CA TYR A 88 -2.19 16.79 -8.99
C TYR A 88 -2.07 16.41 -10.48
N PRO A 89 -1.13 15.50 -10.84
CA PRO A 89 -1.16 14.85 -12.15
C PRO A 89 -2.51 14.18 -12.39
N GLU A 90 -3.02 14.24 -13.62
CA GLU A 90 -4.35 13.74 -13.97
C GLU A 90 -4.51 12.23 -13.75
N ASP A 91 -3.42 11.47 -13.92
CA ASP A 91 -3.38 10.02 -13.76
C ASP A 91 -2.97 9.56 -12.36
N LEU A 92 -2.73 10.49 -11.41
CA LEU A 92 -2.34 10.15 -10.05
C LEU A 92 -3.55 9.78 -9.18
N VAL A 93 -3.57 8.52 -8.78
CA VAL A 93 -4.57 7.95 -7.88
C VAL A 93 -4.14 8.06 -6.42
N ILE A 94 -4.98 8.68 -5.59
CA ILE A 94 -4.78 8.73 -4.13
C ILE A 94 -5.76 7.77 -3.45
N ALA A 95 -5.20 6.74 -2.81
CA ALA A 95 -5.97 5.80 -2.01
C ALA A 95 -5.83 6.13 -0.52
N THR A 96 -6.93 6.42 0.15
CA THR A 96 -6.95 6.77 1.57
C THR A 96 -7.85 5.84 2.39
N LYS A 97 -7.92 6.06 3.71
CA LYS A 97 -8.57 5.14 4.66
C LYS A 97 -9.39 5.89 5.69
N VAL A 98 -10.47 5.23 6.11
CA VAL A 98 -11.35 5.61 7.22
C VAL A 98 -11.64 4.37 8.08
N GLY A 99 -12.21 4.56 9.27
CA GLY A 99 -12.42 3.52 10.27
C GLY A 99 -11.85 3.95 11.63
N PRO A 100 -10.91 3.21 12.23
CA PRO A 100 -10.25 3.66 13.46
C PRO A 100 -9.35 4.87 13.16
N GLY A 101 -9.57 5.95 13.89
CA GLY A 101 -8.73 7.14 13.85
C GLY A 101 -7.63 7.12 14.91
N LYS A 102 -6.89 8.22 15.00
CA LYS A 102 -5.98 8.48 16.12
C LYS A 102 -6.34 9.81 16.77
N ASP A 103 -6.17 9.89 18.08
CA ASP A 103 -6.27 11.15 18.81
C ASP A 103 -5.01 12.02 18.59
N PRO A 104 -4.98 13.29 19.01
CA PRO A 104 -3.81 14.16 18.83
C PRO A 104 -2.50 13.66 19.48
N SER A 105 -2.58 12.74 20.45
CA SER A 105 -1.40 12.10 21.06
C SER A 105 -0.83 10.97 20.19
N GLY A 106 -1.59 10.51 19.19
CA GLY A 106 -1.23 9.42 18.29
C GLY A 106 -1.80 8.07 18.70
N GLU A 107 -2.58 8.02 19.78
CA GLU A 107 -3.21 6.80 20.28
C GLU A 107 -4.42 6.41 19.43
N TRP A 108 -4.63 5.11 19.26
CA TRP A 108 -5.72 4.59 18.45
C TRP A 108 -7.08 4.80 19.14
N LEU A 109 -8.01 5.40 18.40
CA LEU A 109 -9.40 5.44 18.79
C LEU A 109 -10.11 4.13 18.41
N PRO A 110 -11.22 3.79 19.08
CA PRO A 110 -12.11 2.74 18.62
C PRO A 110 -12.54 2.94 17.16
N LEU A 111 -13.00 1.86 16.54
CA LEU A 111 -13.61 1.95 15.21
C LEU A 111 -14.73 2.99 15.21
N ALA A 112 -14.66 3.93 14.25
CA ALA A 112 -15.69 4.94 14.08
C ALA A 112 -17.02 4.30 13.65
N ARG A 113 -18.12 4.75 14.26
CA ARG A 113 -19.47 4.33 13.88
C ARG A 113 -19.80 4.82 12.47
N PRO A 114 -20.76 4.19 11.76
CA PRO A 114 -21.09 4.54 10.37
C PRO A 114 -21.33 6.04 10.15
N GLU A 115 -22.08 6.70 11.03
CA GLU A 115 -22.40 8.13 10.92
C GLU A 115 -21.18 9.06 11.11
N GLN A 116 -20.10 8.54 11.68
CA GLN A 116 -18.86 9.29 11.91
C GLN A 116 -17.91 9.22 10.70
N LEU A 117 -18.12 8.28 9.77
CA LEU A 117 -17.22 8.08 8.63
C LEU A 117 -17.20 9.28 7.68
N ARG A 118 -18.33 10.00 7.54
CA ARG A 118 -18.39 11.24 6.75
C ARG A 118 -17.35 12.26 7.20
N GLY A 119 -17.25 12.51 8.51
CA GLY A 119 -16.27 13.46 9.04
C GLY A 119 -14.82 13.06 8.74
N GLN A 120 -14.53 11.76 8.71
CA GLN A 120 -13.20 11.26 8.33
C GLN A 120 -12.92 11.39 6.83
N VAL A 121 -13.93 11.20 5.98
CA VAL A 121 -13.83 11.44 4.53
C VAL A 121 -13.57 12.92 4.25
N GLU A 122 -14.34 13.81 4.88
CA GLU A 122 -14.17 15.27 4.76
C GLU A 122 -12.81 15.74 5.27
N GLU A 123 -12.28 15.13 6.33
CA GLU A 123 -10.93 15.44 6.81
C GLU A 123 -9.85 15.04 5.80
N ASN A 124 -9.99 13.88 5.15
CA ASN A 124 -9.08 13.50 4.07
C ASN A 124 -9.16 14.46 2.89
N LEU A 125 -10.37 14.85 2.46
CA LEU A 125 -10.59 15.83 1.39
C LEU A 125 -9.90 17.17 1.73
N ARG A 126 -10.09 17.67 2.96
CA ARG A 126 -9.50 18.93 3.44
C ARG A 126 -7.97 18.88 3.43
N GLN A 127 -7.36 17.83 3.99
CA GLN A 127 -5.90 17.73 4.06
C GLN A 127 -5.26 17.52 2.68
N LEU A 128 -5.91 16.74 1.81
CA LEU A 128 -5.46 16.53 0.43
C LEU A 128 -5.80 17.70 -0.49
N GLY A 129 -6.67 18.63 -0.09
CA GLY A 129 -7.09 19.73 -0.96
C GLY A 129 -7.78 19.24 -2.23
N ARG A 130 -8.66 18.25 -2.11
CA ARG A 130 -9.39 17.63 -3.22
C ARG A 130 -10.90 17.74 -3.03
N ASP A 131 -11.62 17.80 -4.14
CA ASP A 131 -13.09 17.82 -4.15
C ASP A 131 -13.71 16.41 -4.06
N HIS A 132 -12.95 15.38 -4.47
CA HIS A 132 -13.33 13.96 -4.32
C HIS A 132 -12.08 13.10 -4.03
N LEU A 133 -12.30 11.92 -3.43
CA LEU A 133 -11.27 10.91 -3.17
C LEU A 133 -11.34 9.79 -4.21
N ASP A 134 -10.21 9.37 -4.77
CA ASP A 134 -10.19 8.34 -5.81
C ASP A 134 -10.57 6.96 -5.27
N LEU A 135 -9.96 6.57 -4.14
CA LEU A 135 -10.25 5.31 -3.47
C LEU A 135 -10.25 5.50 -1.95
N VAL A 136 -11.33 5.05 -1.30
CA VAL A 136 -11.40 4.99 0.17
C VAL A 136 -11.53 3.55 0.63
N TYR A 137 -10.60 3.12 1.49
CA TYR A 137 -10.69 1.86 2.20
C TYR A 137 -11.46 2.03 3.52
N LEU A 138 -12.44 1.16 3.75
CA LEU A 138 -12.89 0.86 5.11
C LEU A 138 -11.84 -0.02 5.81
N ARG A 139 -11.04 0.57 6.71
CA ARG A 139 -10.14 -0.20 7.58
C ARG A 139 -10.94 -0.74 8.75
N GLN A 140 -11.33 -2.01 8.70
CA GLN A 140 -12.09 -2.62 9.78
C GLN A 140 -11.19 -2.98 10.98
N ALA A 141 -11.78 -2.98 12.19
CA ALA A 141 -11.08 -3.34 13.42
C ALA A 141 -11.91 -4.28 14.31
N GLY A 142 -11.97 -5.56 13.93
CA GLY A 142 -12.66 -6.61 14.68
C GLY A 142 -14.16 -6.71 14.39
N LEU A 143 -14.64 -6.17 13.27
CA LEU A 143 -16.03 -6.33 12.87
C LEU A 143 -16.36 -7.78 12.50
N GLU A 144 -17.56 -8.22 12.85
CA GLU A 144 -18.14 -9.47 12.33
C GLU A 144 -18.79 -9.27 10.96
N SER A 145 -19.44 -8.12 10.76
CA SER A 145 -19.98 -7.69 9.47
C SER A 145 -19.51 -6.28 9.14
N VAL A 146 -19.11 -6.08 7.89
CA VAL A 146 -18.73 -4.76 7.36
C VAL A 146 -19.90 -3.99 6.73
N ALA A 147 -21.06 -4.62 6.57
CA ALA A 147 -22.14 -4.12 5.70
C ALA A 147 -22.62 -2.71 6.07
N GLU A 148 -22.87 -2.45 7.36
CA GLU A 148 -23.38 -1.15 7.83
C GLU A 148 -22.36 -0.01 7.62
N HIS A 149 -21.09 -0.25 7.96
CA HIS A 149 -20.03 0.73 7.78
C HIS A 149 -19.74 0.96 6.30
N PHE A 150 -19.79 -0.09 5.49
CA PHE A 150 -19.60 0.00 4.05
C PHE A 150 -20.79 0.70 3.37
N GLY A 151 -22.00 0.54 3.91
CA GLY A 151 -23.20 1.28 3.48
C GLY A 151 -23.05 2.78 3.62
N ALA A 152 -22.53 3.25 4.76
CA ALA A 152 -22.23 4.67 4.93
C ALA A 152 -21.20 5.19 3.92
N LEU A 153 -20.20 4.39 3.53
CA LEU A 153 -19.27 4.78 2.46
C LEU A 153 -19.90 4.73 1.07
N ALA A 154 -20.81 3.80 0.82
CA ALA A 154 -21.58 3.74 -0.42
C ALA A 154 -22.43 5.02 -0.60
N GLU A 155 -23.09 5.51 0.45
CA GLU A 155 -23.82 6.78 0.41
C GLU A 155 -22.91 7.97 0.06
N LEU A 156 -21.69 7.99 0.59
CA LEU A 156 -20.70 9.05 0.28
C LEU A 156 -20.14 8.94 -1.15
N ARG A 157 -20.08 7.72 -1.70
CA ARG A 157 -19.78 7.49 -3.12
C ARG A 157 -20.89 8.03 -4.00
N GLU A 158 -22.15 7.71 -3.71
CA GLU A 158 -23.30 8.24 -4.46
C GLU A 158 -23.42 9.77 -4.36
N ALA A 159 -23.00 10.35 -3.23
CA ALA A 159 -22.91 11.80 -3.06
C ALA A 159 -21.73 12.45 -3.80
N GLY A 160 -20.85 11.68 -4.44
CA GLY A 160 -19.73 12.15 -5.25
C GLY A 160 -18.45 12.49 -4.47
N LEU A 161 -18.39 12.24 -3.15
CA LEU A 161 -17.20 12.50 -2.34
C LEU A 161 -16.12 11.42 -2.53
N ILE A 162 -16.53 10.22 -2.95
CA ILE A 162 -15.67 9.05 -3.14
C ILE A 162 -15.94 8.47 -4.52
N ARG A 163 -14.89 8.16 -5.29
CA ARG A 163 -15.03 7.52 -6.60
C ARG A 163 -15.12 6.00 -6.48
N HIS A 164 -14.16 5.38 -5.80
CA HIS A 164 -14.09 3.93 -5.60
C HIS A 164 -13.98 3.53 -4.14
N LEU A 165 -14.42 2.31 -3.85
CA LEU A 165 -14.43 1.74 -2.51
C LEU A 165 -13.55 0.50 -2.42
N GLY A 166 -12.85 0.39 -1.30
CA GLY A 166 -12.07 -0.78 -0.93
C GLY A 166 -12.31 -1.17 0.52
N ILE A 167 -11.83 -2.34 0.90
CA ILE A 167 -11.86 -2.82 2.27
C ILE A 167 -10.46 -3.19 2.74
N SER A 168 -10.16 -2.96 4.01
CA SER A 168 -8.82 -3.18 4.57
C SER A 168 -8.88 -3.91 5.90
N ASN A 169 -7.85 -4.73 6.15
CA ASN A 169 -7.69 -5.57 7.33
C ASN A 169 -8.81 -6.61 7.48
N VAL A 170 -9.35 -7.15 6.38
CA VAL A 170 -10.55 -8.00 6.35
C VAL A 170 -10.26 -9.51 6.39
N ARG A 171 -11.29 -10.30 6.69
CA ARG A 171 -11.34 -11.75 6.48
C ARG A 171 -12.08 -12.06 5.16
N PRO A 172 -11.91 -13.25 4.56
CA PRO A 172 -12.52 -13.57 3.27
C PRO A 172 -14.04 -13.36 3.21
N HIS A 173 -14.76 -13.62 4.31
CA HIS A 173 -16.22 -13.47 4.35
C HIS A 173 -16.70 -12.02 4.31
N HIS A 174 -15.85 -11.02 4.58
CA HIS A 174 -16.22 -9.62 4.50
C HIS A 174 -16.33 -9.10 3.06
N LEU A 175 -15.59 -9.70 2.11
CA LEU A 175 -15.62 -9.27 0.72
C LEU A 175 -17.03 -9.41 0.09
N PRO A 176 -17.70 -10.58 0.13
CA PRO A 176 -19.06 -10.69 -0.40
C PRO A 176 -20.06 -9.83 0.36
N GLN A 177 -19.88 -9.59 1.66
CA GLN A 177 -20.73 -8.67 2.43
C GLN A 177 -20.64 -7.23 1.92
N ALA A 178 -19.42 -6.75 1.65
CA ALA A 178 -19.21 -5.40 1.09
C ALA A 178 -19.74 -5.31 -0.35
N GLN A 179 -19.50 -6.32 -1.18
CA GLN A 179 -19.98 -6.38 -2.56
C GLN A 179 -21.51 -6.41 -2.68
N ALA A 180 -22.21 -6.97 -1.68
CA ALA A 180 -23.67 -6.93 -1.61
C ALA A 180 -24.21 -5.50 -1.38
N VAL A 181 -23.37 -4.57 -0.92
CA VAL A 181 -23.72 -3.18 -0.64
C VAL A 181 -23.29 -2.25 -1.79
N ALA A 182 -22.04 -2.35 -2.25
CA ALA A 182 -21.52 -1.53 -3.35
C ALA A 182 -20.30 -2.21 -4.03
N PRO A 183 -19.93 -1.79 -5.26
CA PRO A 183 -18.73 -2.31 -5.93
C PRO A 183 -17.46 -2.13 -5.09
N VAL A 184 -16.69 -3.21 -4.93
CA VAL A 184 -15.39 -3.22 -4.25
C VAL A 184 -14.30 -3.38 -5.30
N VAL A 185 -13.40 -2.40 -5.42
CA VAL A 185 -12.31 -2.47 -6.41
C VAL A 185 -11.00 -3.00 -5.84
N SER A 186 -10.87 -3.00 -4.50
CA SER A 186 -9.61 -3.33 -3.84
C SER A 186 -9.77 -3.89 -2.43
N VAL A 187 -8.92 -4.86 -2.10
CA VAL A 187 -8.70 -5.39 -0.75
C VAL A 187 -7.27 -5.05 -0.32
N GLN A 188 -7.10 -4.46 0.86
CA GLN A 188 -5.78 -4.14 1.42
C GLN A 188 -5.53 -4.88 2.73
N ASN A 189 -4.64 -5.89 2.72
CA ASN A 189 -4.43 -6.81 3.84
C ASN A 189 -2.95 -7.09 4.11
N ALA A 190 -2.65 -7.61 5.31
CA ALA A 190 -1.29 -8.05 5.65
C ALA A 190 -0.92 -9.30 4.83
N TYR A 191 0.16 -9.21 4.05
CA TYR A 191 0.60 -10.31 3.20
C TYR A 191 2.03 -10.08 2.71
N GLY A 192 2.78 -11.16 2.50
CA GLY A 192 4.15 -11.11 2.00
C GLY A 192 4.85 -12.45 2.16
N LEU A 193 6.11 -12.50 1.73
CA LEU A 193 6.95 -13.69 1.92
C LEU A 193 7.11 -13.97 3.41
N GLY A 194 6.87 -15.21 3.82
CA GLY A 194 6.90 -15.63 5.22
C GLY A 194 5.61 -15.37 6.01
N PHE A 195 4.54 -14.88 5.38
CA PHE A 195 3.19 -14.97 5.96
C PHE A 195 2.58 -16.36 5.74
N ARG A 196 1.57 -16.74 6.53
CA ARG A 196 0.79 -17.98 6.36
C ARG A 196 0.40 -18.23 4.89
N PRO A 197 0.76 -19.39 4.32
CA PRO A 197 0.35 -19.75 2.95
C PRO A 197 -1.18 -19.80 2.75
N GLY A 198 -1.95 -20.00 3.82
CA GLY A 198 -3.42 -19.94 3.77
C GLY A 198 -3.99 -18.63 3.24
N HIS A 199 -3.23 -17.52 3.31
CA HIS A 199 -3.66 -16.24 2.75
C HIS A 199 -3.58 -16.18 1.22
N ASP A 200 -2.83 -17.09 0.58
CA ASP A 200 -2.68 -17.14 -0.87
C ASP A 200 -4.00 -17.36 -1.60
N GLN A 201 -4.90 -18.15 -1.00
CA GLN A 201 -6.19 -18.43 -1.59
C GLN A 201 -7.00 -17.14 -1.74
N PHE A 202 -6.99 -16.27 -0.72
CA PHE A 202 -7.75 -15.03 -0.77
C PHE A 202 -7.19 -14.04 -1.80
N VAL A 203 -5.86 -14.02 -2.02
CA VAL A 203 -5.24 -13.25 -3.11
C VAL A 203 -5.76 -13.70 -4.47
N ARG A 204 -5.83 -15.03 -4.70
CA ARG A 204 -6.36 -15.61 -5.94
C ARG A 204 -7.87 -15.38 -6.10
N ASP A 205 -8.64 -15.48 -5.02
CA ASP A 205 -10.08 -15.24 -5.04
C ASP A 205 -10.40 -13.79 -5.41
N CYS A 206 -9.59 -12.83 -4.95
CA CYS A 206 -9.68 -11.44 -5.37
C CYS A 206 -9.38 -11.29 -6.88
N ALA A 207 -8.32 -11.96 -7.36
CA ALA A 207 -7.94 -11.92 -8.78
C ALA A 207 -9.05 -12.44 -9.70
N ALA A 208 -9.68 -13.55 -9.33
CA ALA A 208 -10.78 -14.17 -10.07
C ALA A 208 -12.03 -13.25 -10.18
N GLN A 209 -12.15 -12.28 -9.27
CA GLN A 209 -13.26 -11.32 -9.23
C GLN A 209 -12.88 -9.94 -9.81
N GLY A 210 -11.66 -9.77 -10.33
CA GLY A 210 -11.19 -8.46 -10.80
C GLY A 210 -10.93 -7.45 -9.67
N VAL A 211 -10.70 -7.94 -8.44
CA VAL A 211 -10.41 -7.10 -7.27
C VAL A 211 -8.90 -7.01 -7.05
N ALA A 212 -8.38 -5.79 -6.95
CA ALA A 212 -6.98 -5.55 -6.61
C ALA A 212 -6.66 -6.07 -5.20
N TYR A 213 -5.46 -6.62 -5.01
CA TYR A 213 -4.96 -7.00 -3.70
C TYR A 213 -3.72 -6.16 -3.35
N VAL A 214 -3.82 -5.34 -2.31
CA VAL A 214 -2.79 -4.39 -1.90
C VAL A 214 -2.16 -4.87 -0.59
N PRO A 215 -0.99 -5.54 -0.63
CA PRO A 215 -0.35 -6.05 0.57
C PRO A 215 0.33 -4.94 1.39
N PHE A 216 0.04 -4.88 2.69
CA PHE A 216 0.86 -4.15 3.66
C PHE A 216 1.72 -5.12 4.48
N PHE A 217 2.78 -4.59 5.09
CA PHE A 217 3.83 -5.38 5.78
C PHE A 217 4.52 -6.44 4.90
N SER A 218 4.46 -6.30 3.56
CA SER A 218 5.17 -7.19 2.62
C SER A 218 6.69 -7.22 2.82
N LEU A 219 7.24 -6.13 3.36
CA LEU A 219 8.65 -5.99 3.72
C LEU A 219 8.99 -6.49 5.13
N ALA A 220 7.99 -6.80 5.96
CA ALA A 220 8.22 -7.15 7.35
C ALA A 220 8.69 -8.61 7.46
N THR A 221 9.80 -8.81 8.17
CA THR A 221 10.28 -10.11 8.67
C THR A 221 9.67 -10.41 10.04
N THR A 222 9.79 -9.50 11.02
CA THR A 222 9.11 -9.61 12.34
C THR A 222 8.55 -8.28 12.88
N GLY A 223 8.75 -7.16 12.19
CA GLY A 223 8.50 -5.82 12.75
C GLY A 223 7.13 -5.18 12.51
N ARG A 224 6.29 -5.67 11.58
CA ARG A 224 5.04 -5.00 11.16
C ARG A 224 5.25 -3.48 10.95
N GLU A 225 4.66 -2.63 11.81
CA GLU A 225 4.79 -1.17 11.78
C GLU A 225 6.20 -0.66 12.16
N ALA A 226 7.01 -1.46 12.87
CA ALA A 226 8.41 -1.16 13.17
C ALA A 226 9.32 -1.27 11.94
N GLY A 227 8.88 -1.91 10.85
CA GLY A 227 9.63 -2.02 9.60
C GLY A 227 10.42 -3.32 9.45
N VAL A 228 11.46 -3.28 8.61
CA VAL A 228 12.40 -4.41 8.42
C VAL A 228 13.14 -4.63 9.73
N GLY A 229 13.00 -5.82 10.33
CA GLY A 229 13.60 -6.15 11.63
C GLY A 229 13.57 -7.65 11.88
N GLY A 230 14.56 -8.18 12.61
CA GLY A 230 14.76 -9.63 12.76
C GLY A 230 15.67 -10.23 11.68
N ALA A 231 16.03 -11.50 11.84
CA ALA A 231 16.86 -12.20 10.88
C ALA A 231 16.07 -12.51 9.60
N GLU A 232 16.64 -12.17 8.44
CA GLU A 232 16.07 -12.53 7.15
C GLU A 232 16.18 -14.06 6.91
N HIS A 233 15.33 -14.62 6.04
CA HIS A 233 15.45 -16.00 5.59
C HIS A 233 16.73 -16.20 4.76
N ALA A 234 17.41 -17.33 4.96
CA ALA A 234 18.63 -17.66 4.22
C ALA A 234 18.36 -17.75 2.70
N GLU A 235 17.18 -18.25 2.35
CA GLU A 235 16.67 -18.35 0.98
C GLU A 235 16.58 -16.98 0.31
N VAL A 236 16.02 -15.98 1.00
CA VAL A 236 15.90 -14.60 0.50
C VAL A 236 17.27 -13.98 0.31
N ARG A 237 18.19 -14.16 1.28
CA ARG A 237 19.58 -13.67 1.15
C ARG A 237 20.32 -14.29 -0.02
N ALA A 238 20.13 -15.58 -0.25
CA ALA A 238 20.79 -16.29 -1.34
C ALA A 238 20.33 -15.78 -2.71
N VAL A 239 19.01 -15.58 -2.89
CA VAL A 239 18.45 -14.98 -4.12
C VAL A 239 18.92 -13.54 -4.28
N ALA A 240 18.92 -12.75 -3.22
CA ALA A 240 19.39 -11.37 -3.25
C ALA A 240 20.86 -11.27 -3.71
N ALA A 241 21.73 -12.13 -3.17
CA ALA A 241 23.13 -12.21 -3.57
C ALA A 241 23.32 -12.66 -5.02
N ALA A 242 22.53 -13.65 -5.49
CA ALA A 242 22.60 -14.13 -6.87
C ALA A 242 22.23 -13.06 -7.90
N HIS A 243 21.31 -12.16 -7.55
CA HIS A 243 20.85 -11.06 -8.42
C HIS A 243 21.59 -9.74 -8.18
N GLY A 244 22.46 -9.65 -7.16
CA GLY A 244 23.15 -8.41 -6.80
C GLY A 244 22.22 -7.30 -6.28
N VAL A 245 21.10 -7.67 -5.66
CA VAL A 245 20.05 -6.76 -5.19
C VAL A 245 19.82 -6.88 -3.67
N SER A 246 19.02 -5.99 -3.10
CA SER A 246 18.63 -6.08 -1.68
C SER A 246 17.58 -7.17 -1.43
N ALA A 247 17.53 -7.69 -0.20
CA ALA A 247 16.45 -8.59 0.23
C ALA A 247 15.06 -7.95 0.08
N VAL A 248 14.95 -6.64 0.28
CA VAL A 248 13.71 -5.85 0.08
C VAL A 248 13.23 -5.96 -1.37
N GLN A 249 14.14 -5.81 -2.34
CA GLN A 249 13.80 -5.95 -3.76
C GLN A 249 13.33 -7.37 -4.09
N VAL A 250 13.96 -8.41 -3.52
CA VAL A 250 13.51 -9.80 -3.68
C VAL A 250 12.09 -10.00 -3.11
N ARG A 251 11.80 -9.48 -1.91
CA ARG A 251 10.46 -9.58 -1.31
C ARG A 251 9.40 -8.86 -2.15
N LEU A 252 9.71 -7.68 -2.68
CA LEU A 252 8.79 -6.91 -3.53
C LEU A 252 8.53 -7.65 -4.85
N ALA A 253 9.59 -8.11 -5.53
CA ALA A 253 9.46 -8.86 -6.76
C ALA A 253 8.66 -10.15 -6.55
N TRP A 254 8.93 -10.90 -5.48
CA TRP A 254 8.14 -12.09 -5.13
C TRP A 254 6.67 -11.74 -4.88
N THR A 255 6.41 -10.65 -4.14
CA THR A 255 5.04 -10.18 -3.85
C THR A 255 4.27 -9.86 -5.13
N LEU A 256 4.90 -9.15 -6.07
CA LEU A 256 4.31 -8.86 -7.38
C LEU A 256 4.09 -10.13 -8.21
N ARG A 257 4.84 -11.22 -7.99
CA ARG A 257 4.61 -12.49 -8.70
C ARG A 257 3.40 -13.27 -8.20
N ARG A 258 2.74 -12.84 -7.13
CA ARG A 258 1.57 -13.53 -6.55
C ARG A 258 0.29 -13.38 -7.37
N GLY A 259 0.22 -12.40 -8.25
CA GLY A 259 -0.86 -12.26 -9.22
C GLY A 259 -0.85 -10.89 -9.91
N PRO A 260 -1.41 -10.77 -11.13
CA PRO A 260 -1.50 -9.48 -11.84
C PRO A 260 -2.32 -8.44 -11.07
N ASN A 261 -3.25 -8.88 -10.20
CA ASN A 261 -4.06 -8.03 -9.34
C ASN A 261 -3.30 -7.47 -8.12
N VAL A 262 -2.05 -7.87 -7.89
CA VAL A 262 -1.27 -7.41 -6.73
C VAL A 262 -0.62 -6.07 -7.01
N LEU A 263 -0.89 -5.07 -6.15
CA LEU A 263 -0.30 -3.73 -6.20
C LEU A 263 0.57 -3.49 -4.96
N ALA A 264 1.89 -3.43 -5.14
CA ALA A 264 2.83 -3.22 -4.04
C ALA A 264 2.95 -1.74 -3.68
N ILE A 265 2.85 -1.39 -2.40
CA ILE A 265 2.96 0.00 -1.90
C ILE A 265 4.07 0.15 -0.84
N PRO A 266 5.34 -0.16 -1.16
CA PRO A 266 6.42 -0.03 -0.19
C PRO A 266 6.53 1.42 0.30
N GLY A 267 6.59 1.59 1.62
CA GLY A 267 6.71 2.92 2.24
C GLY A 267 8.15 3.25 2.62
N THR A 268 8.59 4.46 2.29
CA THR A 268 9.92 4.96 2.65
C THR A 268 9.93 6.49 2.75
N GLY A 269 10.76 7.04 3.65
CA GLY A 269 11.14 8.46 3.67
C GLY A 269 12.55 8.70 3.11
N ASP A 270 13.18 7.65 2.58
CA ASP A 270 14.54 7.65 2.05
C ASP A 270 14.52 7.61 0.51
N PRO A 271 15.12 8.59 -0.18
CA PRO A 271 15.18 8.63 -1.64
C PRO A 271 15.90 7.44 -2.30
N ASP A 272 16.96 6.92 -1.68
CA ASP A 272 17.71 5.80 -2.24
C ASP A 272 16.90 4.51 -2.10
N HIS A 273 16.23 4.33 -0.95
CA HIS A 273 15.26 3.25 -0.80
C HIS A 273 14.09 3.37 -1.77
N LEU A 274 13.62 4.58 -2.08
CA LEU A 274 12.56 4.77 -3.09
C LEU A 274 13.02 4.22 -4.44
N VAL A 275 14.20 4.63 -4.91
CA VAL A 275 14.77 4.15 -6.19
C VAL A 275 14.94 2.63 -6.16
N ALA A 276 15.48 2.08 -5.08
CA ALA A 276 15.66 0.63 -4.93
C ALA A 276 14.30 -0.12 -4.94
N ASN A 277 13.29 0.40 -4.25
CA ASN A 277 11.95 -0.18 -4.21
C ASN A 277 11.32 -0.19 -5.61
N VAL A 278 11.37 0.92 -6.35
CA VAL A 278 10.83 0.97 -7.71
C VAL A 278 11.60 0.04 -8.64
N ALA A 279 12.92 -0.05 -8.52
CA ALA A 279 13.74 -0.97 -9.32
C ALA A 279 13.35 -2.45 -9.14
N ALA A 280 12.69 -2.82 -8.04
CA ALA A 280 12.14 -4.16 -7.86
C ALA A 280 11.06 -4.53 -8.90
N ALA A 281 10.42 -3.55 -9.54
CA ALA A 281 9.45 -3.75 -10.62
C ALA A 281 10.04 -4.49 -11.83
N SER A 282 11.33 -4.25 -12.09
CA SER A 282 12.06 -4.85 -13.21
C SER A 282 12.74 -6.17 -12.86
N LEU A 283 12.80 -6.54 -11.57
CA LEU A 283 13.48 -7.76 -11.13
C LEU A 283 12.72 -9.01 -11.61
N ARG A 284 13.40 -9.86 -12.38
CA ARG A 284 12.86 -11.12 -12.92
C ARG A 284 13.43 -12.29 -12.13
N LEU A 285 12.63 -12.80 -11.19
CA LEU A 285 12.94 -14.02 -10.45
C LEU A 285 12.75 -15.25 -11.35
N THR A 286 13.77 -16.09 -11.41
CA THR A 286 13.77 -17.37 -12.13
C THR A 286 12.88 -18.40 -11.44
N ASP A 287 12.57 -19.50 -12.11
CA ASP A 287 11.82 -20.60 -11.50
C ASP A 287 12.59 -21.24 -10.33
N GLU A 288 13.93 -21.27 -10.39
CA GLU A 288 14.76 -21.73 -9.26
C GLU A 288 14.66 -20.77 -8.07
N ASP A 289 14.72 -19.46 -8.32
CA ASP A 289 14.55 -18.45 -7.27
C ASP A 289 13.20 -18.60 -6.60
N LEU A 290 12.13 -18.74 -7.40
CA LEU A 290 10.78 -18.92 -6.89
C LEU A 290 10.66 -20.19 -6.06
N ALA A 291 11.14 -21.34 -6.56
CA ALA A 291 11.13 -22.60 -5.82
C ALA A 291 11.86 -22.47 -4.47
N ARG A 292 12.98 -21.74 -4.44
CA ARG A 292 13.73 -21.46 -3.21
C ARG A 292 12.95 -20.56 -2.25
N LEU A 293 12.32 -19.49 -2.74
CA LEU A 293 11.53 -18.57 -1.94
C LEU A 293 10.25 -19.21 -1.39
N GLU A 294 9.66 -20.18 -2.11
CA GLU A 294 8.52 -20.96 -1.63
C GLU A 294 8.87 -21.77 -0.37
N VAL A 295 10.13 -22.22 -0.22
CA VAL A 295 10.58 -22.87 1.03
C VAL A 295 10.49 -21.91 2.21
N ALA A 296 10.92 -20.66 2.03
CA ALA A 296 10.80 -19.64 3.07
C ALA A 296 9.33 -19.27 3.34
N HIS A 297 8.52 -19.15 2.30
CA HIS A 297 7.11 -18.81 2.44
C HIS A 297 6.31 -19.88 3.18
N ARG A 298 6.54 -21.17 2.90
CA ARG A 298 5.87 -22.29 3.60
C ARG A 298 6.23 -22.40 5.08
N ARG A 299 7.36 -21.86 5.49
CA ARG A 299 7.77 -21.76 6.90
C ARG A 299 7.11 -20.59 7.64
N GLY A 300 6.34 -19.76 6.94
CA GLY A 300 5.67 -18.61 7.50
C GLY A 300 4.63 -18.96 8.57
N GLU A 301 4.64 -18.21 9.66
CA GLU A 301 3.75 -18.36 10.83
C GLU A 301 2.43 -17.61 10.72
#